data_AF-A0A6G9IAU5-F1
#
_entry.id   AF-A0A6G9IAU5-F1
#
_cell.length_a   1.000
_cell.length_b   1.000
_cell.length_c   1.000
_cell.angle_alpha   90.00
_cell.angle_beta   90.00
_cell.angle_gamma   90.00
#
_symmetry.space_group_name_H-M   'P 1'
#
loop_
_entity.id
_entity.type
_entity.pdbx_description
1 polymer ?
#
loop_
_entity_poly.entity_id
_entity_poly.type
_entity_poly.pdbx_seq_one_letter_code
_entity_poly.pdbx_strand_id
1 'polypeptide(L)'
;MNLVLIACTIFVAQSVLSFMQVRYYQKHMHKIAQQYTGKSGHHLYSSMERKRFGSSAIALLVINDDKVIQECQIMQGKSIFAKFRDLPNFKNQNLSQMLSHFAGEEAIRKLSISERAIIKTANSVKF
;
A
#
# COMPACT_ATOMS: atom_id res chain seq x y z
N MET A 1 40.44 10.79 -7.14
CA MET A 1 39.88 11.68 -6.10
C MET A 1 38.42 12.07 -6.38
N ASN A 2 38.04 12.42 -7.61
CA ASN A 2 36.67 12.86 -7.95
C ASN A 2 35.57 11.79 -7.77
N LEU A 3 35.86 10.51 -8.04
CA LEU A 3 34.86 9.42 -7.91
C LEU A 3 34.40 9.22 -6.47
N VAL A 4 35.29 9.39 -5.49
CA VAL A 4 34.96 9.26 -4.06
C VAL A 4 34.02 10.38 -3.62
N LEU A 5 34.28 11.62 -4.05
CA LEU A 5 33.39 12.76 -3.80
C LEU A 5 32.00 12.59 -4.41
N ILE A 6 31.92 12.08 -5.64
CA ILE A 6 30.64 11.78 -6.30
C ILE A 6 29.89 10.67 -5.54
N ALA A 7 30.58 9.59 -5.19
CA ALA A 7 29.98 8.49 -4.43
C ALA A 7 29.44 8.95 -3.07
N CYS A 8 30.21 9.75 -2.32
CA CYS A 8 29.76 10.33 -1.05
C CYS A 8 28.51 11.21 -1.23
N THR A 9 28.50 12.06 -2.27
CA THR A 9 27.35 12.93 -2.54
C THR A 9 26.10 12.12 -2.86
N ILE A 10 26.23 11.07 -3.68
CA ILE A 10 25.12 10.15 -3.99
C ILE A 10 24.63 9.45 -2.73
N PHE A 11 25.53 9.01 -1.85
CA PHE A 11 25.17 8.29 -0.63
C PHE A 11 24.39 9.18 0.36
N VAL A 12 24.84 10.44 0.51
CA VAL A 12 24.14 11.44 1.32
C VAL A 12 22.76 11.74 0.72
N ALA A 13 22.68 11.97 -0.59
CA ALA A 13 21.41 12.20 -1.27
C ALA A 13 20.46 11.01 -1.08
N GLN A 14 20.90 9.78 -1.32
CA GLN A 14 20.08 8.57 -1.13
C GLN A 14 19.58 8.41 0.32
N SER A 15 20.40 8.77 1.30
CA SER A 15 20.03 8.72 2.72
C SER A 15 18.92 9.72 3.05
N VAL A 16 19.07 10.97 2.58
CA VAL A 16 18.05 12.02 2.74
C VAL A 16 16.74 11.62 2.06
N LEU A 17 16.83 11.11 0.84
CA LEU A 17 15.69 10.62 0.07
C LEU A 17 14.94 9.50 0.83
N SER A 18 15.68 8.51 1.34
CA SER A 18 15.08 7.41 2.11
C SER A 18 14.36 7.91 3.36
N PHE A 19 14.94 8.89 4.05
CA PHE A 19 14.33 9.52 5.21
C PHE A 19 13.03 10.27 4.87
N MET A 20 13.00 10.97 3.74
CA MET A 20 11.78 11.62 3.24
C MET A 20 10.66 10.60 2.96
N GLN A 21 10.99 9.43 2.42
CA GLN A 21 10.01 8.39 2.14
C GLN A 21 9.39 7.80 3.41
N VAL A 22 10.20 7.57 4.45
CA VAL A 22 9.68 7.12 5.76
C VAL A 22 8.72 8.15 6.33
N ARG A 23 9.10 9.44 6.30
CA ARG A 23 8.23 10.51 6.78
C ARG A 23 6.95 10.66 5.97
N TYR A 24 7.03 10.52 4.64
CA TYR A 24 5.85 10.53 3.78
C TYR A 24 4.89 9.40 4.13
N TYR A 25 5.39 8.17 4.29
CA TYR A 25 4.58 7.02 4.67
C TYR A 25 3.91 7.23 6.03
N GLN A 26 4.70 7.60 7.06
CA GLN A 26 4.17 7.86 8.40
C GLN A 26 3.11 8.96 8.40
N LYS A 27 3.35 10.07 7.69
CA LYS A 27 2.39 11.17 7.59
C LYS A 27 1.12 10.75 6.87
N HIS A 28 1.22 9.95 5.80
CA HIS A 28 0.06 9.45 5.06
C HIS A 28 -0.76 8.46 5.90
N MET A 29 -0.11 7.49 6.55
CA MET A 29 -0.78 6.56 7.48
C MET A 29 -1.46 7.31 8.63
N HIS A 30 -0.78 8.29 9.23
CA HIS A 30 -1.35 9.09 10.31
C HIS A 30 -2.55 9.90 9.81
N LYS A 31 -2.48 10.49 8.61
CA LYS A 31 -3.60 11.23 8.02
C LYS A 31 -4.82 10.34 7.79
N ILE A 32 -4.64 9.16 7.20
CA ILE A 32 -5.75 8.22 7.00
C ILE A 32 -6.27 7.74 8.36
N ALA A 33 -5.39 7.32 9.28
CA ALA A 33 -5.80 6.91 10.62
C ALA A 33 -6.61 8.01 11.32
N GLN A 34 -6.17 9.27 11.28
CA GLN A 34 -6.85 10.40 11.90
C GLN A 34 -8.21 10.69 11.25
N GLN A 35 -8.35 10.53 9.93
CA GLN A 35 -9.65 10.65 9.24
C GLN A 35 -10.69 9.65 9.73
N TYR A 36 -10.26 8.51 10.25
CA TYR A 36 -11.12 7.43 10.73
C TYR A 36 -11.09 7.23 12.26
N THR A 37 -10.19 7.90 13.00
CA THR A 37 -10.04 7.81 14.48
C THR A 37 -11.30 8.26 15.22
N GLY A 38 -12.15 9.11 14.61
CA GLY A 38 -13.44 9.55 15.16
C GLY A 38 -14.65 8.77 14.63
N LYS A 39 -14.47 7.83 13.71
CA LYS A 39 -15.55 7.01 13.16
C LYS A 39 -15.50 5.64 13.82
N SER A 40 -16.38 5.40 14.78
CA SER A 40 -16.56 4.08 15.38
C SER A 40 -16.81 3.03 14.29
N GLY A 41 -16.20 1.85 14.44
CA GLY A 41 -16.36 0.72 13.52
C GLY A 41 -15.46 0.71 12.28
N HIS A 42 -14.49 1.64 12.18
CA HIS A 42 -13.57 1.66 11.03
C HIS A 42 -12.19 1.12 11.40
N HIS A 43 -11.76 0.09 10.67
CA HIS A 43 -10.49 -0.58 10.85
C HIS A 43 -9.58 -0.37 9.64
N LEU A 44 -8.35 0.07 9.91
CA LEU A 44 -7.32 0.31 8.90
C LEU A 44 -6.40 -0.92 8.83
N TYR A 45 -6.38 -1.55 7.67
CA TYR A 45 -5.50 -2.67 7.35
C TYR A 45 -4.50 -2.23 6.30
N SER A 46 -3.24 -2.61 6.47
CA SER A 46 -2.24 -2.41 5.42
C SER A 46 -1.32 -3.61 5.34
N SER A 47 -0.97 -4.02 4.12
CA SER A 47 0.03 -5.06 3.94
C SER A 47 0.96 -4.73 2.77
N MET A 48 2.21 -5.14 2.92
CA MET A 48 3.23 -4.99 1.91
C MET A 48 3.47 -6.32 1.20
N GLU A 49 3.51 -6.25 -0.12
CA GLU A 49 3.96 -7.34 -0.97
C GLU A 49 5.23 -6.92 -1.71
N ARG A 50 6.27 -7.74 -1.60
CA ARG A 50 7.60 -7.47 -2.16
C ARG A 50 8.05 -8.65 -3.00
N LYS A 51 8.46 -8.39 -4.26
CA LYS A 51 9.15 -9.38 -5.07
C LYS A 51 10.62 -9.51 -4.64
N ARG A 52 11.16 -10.74 -4.73
CA ARG A 52 12.55 -11.09 -4.39
C ARG A 52 13.58 -10.22 -5.15
N PHE A 53 13.27 -9.91 -6.41
CA PHE A 53 13.95 -8.90 -7.23
C PHE A 53 12.88 -8.07 -7.94
N GLY A 54 12.66 -6.81 -7.57
CA GLY A 54 11.65 -6.00 -8.26
C GLY A 54 10.87 -5.03 -7.38
N SER A 55 9.82 -4.47 -7.98
CA SER A 55 8.93 -3.50 -7.35
C SER A 55 8.24 -4.05 -6.10
N SER A 56 7.94 -3.17 -5.16
CA SER A 56 7.07 -3.44 -4.00
C SER A 56 5.72 -2.77 -4.21
N ALA A 57 4.67 -3.33 -3.61
CA ALA A 57 3.41 -2.63 -3.45
C ALA A 57 2.95 -2.72 -2.00
N ILE A 58 2.42 -1.61 -1.49
CA ILE A 58 1.70 -1.57 -0.22
C ILE A 58 0.25 -1.31 -0.57
N ALA A 59 -0.65 -2.16 -0.09
CA ALA A 59 -2.07 -1.90 -0.14
C ALA A 59 -2.54 -1.43 1.25
N LEU A 60 -3.46 -0.47 1.25
CA LEU A 60 -4.14 0.02 2.42
C LEU A 60 -5.64 -0.08 2.17
N LEU A 61 -6.35 -0.69 3.11
CA LEU A 61 -7.79 -0.80 3.11
C LEU A 61 -8.34 -0.24 4.42
N VAL A 62 -9.40 0.56 4.30
CA VAL A 62 -10.23 0.95 5.44
C VAL A 62 -11.56 0.23 5.32
N ILE A 63 -11.93 -0.51 6.34
CA ILE A 63 -13.10 -1.38 6.34
C ILE A 63 -14.00 -1.00 7.53
N ASN A 64 -15.30 -0.91 7.29
CA ASN A 64 -16.29 -0.75 8.35
C ASN A 64 -16.65 -2.10 8.99
N ASP A 65 -17.29 -2.11 10.16
CA ASP A 65 -17.76 -3.31 10.86
C ASP A 65 -18.62 -4.23 9.95
N ASP A 66 -19.39 -3.65 9.02
CA ASP A 66 -20.20 -4.37 8.03
C ASP A 66 -19.38 -5.02 6.90
N LYS A 67 -18.04 -5.04 7.01
CA LYS A 67 -17.10 -5.56 6.00
C LYS A 67 -17.19 -4.83 4.67
N VAL A 68 -17.62 -3.56 4.69
CA VAL A 68 -17.68 -2.67 3.53
C VAL A 68 -16.38 -1.87 3.44
N ILE A 69 -15.74 -1.90 2.27
CA ILE A 69 -14.51 -1.16 2.00
C ILE A 69 -14.86 0.32 1.86
N GLN A 70 -14.41 1.13 2.79
CA GLN A 70 -14.59 2.59 2.77
C GLN A 70 -13.52 3.28 1.93
N GLU A 71 -12.29 2.78 1.98
CA GLU A 71 -11.18 3.26 1.16
C GLU A 71 -10.24 2.11 0.77
N CYS A 72 -9.72 2.18 -0.45
CA CYS A 72 -8.72 1.27 -0.98
C CYS A 72 -7.63 2.11 -1.66
N GLN A 73 -6.40 2.02 -1.15
CA GLN A 73 -5.25 2.73 -1.67
C GLN A 73 -4.12 1.77 -1.96
N ILE A 74 -3.38 2.05 -3.04
CA ILE A 74 -2.19 1.30 -3.42
C ILE A 74 -1.00 2.24 -3.56
N MET A 75 0.14 1.86 -2.98
CA MET A 75 1.42 2.48 -3.23
C MET A 75 2.34 1.47 -3.91
N GLN A 76 2.59 1.63 -5.20
CA GLN A 76 3.45 0.74 -5.99
C GLN A 76 4.75 1.47 -6.40
N GLY A 77 5.90 0.82 -6.22
CA GLY A 77 7.19 1.32 -6.68
C GLY A 77 8.38 0.80 -5.89
N LYS A 78 9.58 1.23 -6.28
CA LYS A 78 10.86 0.95 -5.58
C LYS A 78 11.45 2.16 -4.85
N SER A 79 10.84 3.34 -4.97
CA SER A 79 11.53 4.63 -4.72
C SER A 79 10.67 5.60 -3.92
N ILE A 80 11.31 6.66 -3.44
CA ILE A 80 10.74 7.87 -2.83
C ILE A 80 9.61 8.54 -3.63
N PHE A 81 9.50 8.21 -4.92
CA PHE A 81 8.45 8.72 -5.81
C PHE A 81 7.18 7.86 -5.79
N ALA A 82 7.20 6.71 -5.13
CA ALA A 82 6.00 5.92 -4.93
C ALA A 82 5.04 6.70 -4.02
N LYS A 83 3.85 6.96 -4.55
CA LYS A 83 2.77 7.66 -3.85
C LYS A 83 1.58 6.72 -3.70
N PHE A 84 0.80 6.91 -2.65
CA PHE A 84 -0.49 6.27 -2.54
C PHE A 84 -1.41 6.79 -3.64
N ARG A 85 -2.09 5.88 -4.31
CA ARG A 85 -3.11 6.14 -5.30
C ARG A 85 -4.40 5.48 -4.84
N ASP A 86 -5.48 6.24 -4.87
CA ASP A 86 -6.81 5.72 -4.58
C ASP A 86 -7.27 4.78 -5.69
N LEU A 87 -7.89 3.67 -5.30
CA LEU A 87 -8.55 2.72 -6.19
C LEU A 87 -10.07 2.81 -5.97
N PRO A 88 -10.75 3.76 -6.63
CA PRO A 88 -12.18 4.00 -6.43
C PRO A 88 -13.04 2.80 -6.86
N ASN A 89 -12.52 1.94 -7.76
CA ASN A 89 -13.22 0.75 -8.27
C ASN A 89 -13.63 -0.23 -7.16
N PHE A 90 -12.94 -0.23 -6.02
CA PHE A 90 -13.22 -1.12 -4.88
C PHE A 90 -13.91 -0.40 -3.71
N LYS A 91 -14.15 0.91 -3.84
CA LYS A 91 -14.81 1.71 -2.80
C LYS A 91 -16.28 1.33 -2.69
N ASN A 92 -16.77 1.25 -1.46
CA ASN A 92 -18.13 0.84 -1.09
C ASN A 92 -18.51 -0.59 -1.50
N GLN A 93 -17.55 -1.42 -1.88
CA GLN A 93 -17.80 -2.83 -2.15
C GLN A 93 -17.65 -3.66 -0.88
N ASN A 94 -18.38 -4.78 -0.81
CA ASN A 94 -18.16 -5.75 0.25
C ASN A 94 -16.80 -6.45 0.04
N LEU A 95 -16.06 -6.68 1.13
CA LEU A 95 -14.77 -7.36 1.09
C LEU A 95 -14.83 -8.70 0.36
N SER A 96 -15.91 -9.46 0.57
CA SER A 96 -16.13 -10.75 -0.09
C SER A 96 -16.27 -10.60 -1.60
N GLN A 97 -16.98 -9.58 -2.07
CA GLN A 97 -17.16 -9.30 -3.50
C GLN A 97 -15.83 -8.93 -4.16
N MET A 98 -14.99 -8.14 -3.47
CA MET A 98 -13.65 -7.83 -3.94
C MET A 98 -12.78 -9.09 -4.06
N LEU A 99 -12.82 -9.99 -3.05
CA LEU A 99 -12.10 -11.26 -3.11
C LEU A 99 -12.61 -12.17 -4.22
N SER A 100 -13.93 -12.23 -4.44
CA SER A 100 -14.54 -13.00 -5.54
C SER A 100 -14.13 -12.48 -6.92
N HIS A 101 -13.96 -11.15 -7.08
CA HIS A 101 -13.46 -10.56 -8.31
C HIS A 101 -12.05 -11.09 -8.65
N PHE A 102 -11.18 -11.22 -7.63
CA PHE A 102 -9.85 -11.78 -7.80
C PHE A 102 -9.81 -13.31 -7.84
N ALA A 103 -10.83 -14.00 -7.32
CA ALA A 103 -10.94 -15.46 -7.36
C ALA A 103 -11.40 -15.97 -8.74
N GLY A 104 -12.17 -15.17 -9.49
CA GLY A 104 -12.66 -15.51 -10.83
C GLY A 104 -11.64 -15.37 -11.96
N GLU A 105 -10.48 -14.76 -11.71
CA GLU A 105 -9.38 -14.63 -12.67
C GLU A 105 -8.28 -15.65 -12.36
N GLU A 106 -8.41 -16.83 -12.95
CA GLU A 106 -7.44 -17.94 -13.02
C GLU A 106 -6.05 -17.48 -13.51
N ALA A 107 -5.28 -16.88 -12.59
CA ALA A 107 -3.88 -17.16 -12.31
C ALA A 107 -3.37 -16.12 -11.31
N ILE A 108 -3.24 -16.53 -10.03
CA ILE A 108 -2.42 -15.83 -9.02
C ILE A 108 -1.03 -15.48 -9.58
N ARG A 109 -0.53 -16.25 -10.56
CA ARG A 109 0.72 -16.01 -11.30
C ARG A 109 0.71 -14.81 -12.25
N LYS A 110 -0.43 -14.41 -12.85
CA LYS A 110 -0.54 -13.24 -13.73
C LYS A 110 -0.92 -11.94 -13.00
N LEU A 111 -1.44 -12.03 -11.78
CA LEU A 111 -1.76 -10.88 -10.95
C LEU A 111 -0.54 -9.97 -10.74
N SER A 112 -0.76 -8.68 -10.98
CA SER A 112 0.18 -7.61 -10.69
C SER A 112 0.53 -7.59 -9.19
N ILE A 113 1.68 -6.98 -8.87
CA ILE A 113 2.14 -6.85 -7.47
C ILE A 113 1.14 -6.06 -6.64
N SER A 114 0.45 -5.10 -7.27
CA SER A 114 -0.58 -4.29 -6.66
C SER A 114 -1.78 -5.14 -6.23
N GLU A 115 -2.29 -5.98 -7.12
CA GLU A 115 -3.42 -6.86 -6.82
C GLU A 115 -3.06 -7.89 -5.75
N ARG A 116 -1.84 -8.44 -5.80
CA ARG A 116 -1.34 -9.34 -4.74
C ARG A 116 -1.30 -8.65 -3.38
N ALA A 117 -0.87 -7.40 -3.31
CA ALA A 117 -0.88 -6.63 -2.06
C ALA A 117 -2.32 -6.38 -1.58
N ILE A 118 -3.26 -6.09 -2.49
CA ILE A 118 -4.67 -5.90 -2.16
C ILE A 118 -5.27 -7.19 -1.59
N ILE A 119 -5.10 -8.32 -2.26
CA ILE A 119 -5.59 -9.64 -1.81
C ILE A 119 -4.97 -10.01 -0.46
N LYS A 120 -3.67 -9.79 -0.29
CA LYS A 120 -2.99 -10.06 0.99
C LYS A 120 -3.54 -9.20 2.12
N THR A 121 -3.83 -7.93 1.84
CA THR A 121 -4.41 -7.02 2.83
C THR A 121 -5.84 -7.44 3.16
N ALA A 122 -6.64 -7.79 2.15
CA ALA A 122 -8.00 -8.28 2.34
C ALA A 122 -8.04 -9.58 3.17
N ASN A 123 -7.12 -10.52 2.92
CA ASN A 123 -7.00 -11.74 3.71
C ASN A 123 -6.45 -11.50 5.14
N SER A 124 -5.80 -10.36 5.39
CA SER A 124 -5.34 -10.00 6.74
C SER A 124 -6.47 -9.50 7.65
N VAL A 125 -7.62 -9.16 7.05
CA VAL A 125 -8.85 -8.84 7.77
C VAL A 125 -9.35 -10.15 8.36
N LYS A 126 -9.16 -10.33 9.66
CA LYS A 126 -9.68 -11.51 10.35
C LYS A 126 -11.21 -11.41 10.45
N PHE A 127 -11.88 -12.49 10.08
CA PHE A 127 -13.33 -12.65 10.17
C PHE A 127 -13.78 -13.00 11.58
#